data_AF-A0AAN1ZPY6-F1
#
_entry.id   AF-A0AAN1ZPY6-F1
#
_cell.length_a   1.000
_cell.length_b   1.000
_cell.length_c   1.000
_cell.angle_alpha   90.00
_cell.angle_beta   90.00
_cell.angle_gamma   90.00
#
_symmetry.space_group_name_H-M   'P 1'
#
loop_
_entity.id
_entity.type
_entity.pdbx_description
1 polymer ?
#
loop_
_entity_poly.entity_id
_entity_poly.type
_entity_poly.pdbx_seq_one_letter_code
_entity_poly.pdbx_strand_id
1 'polypeptide(L)'
;MTFEEKLSEMYNEIANKISSMIPVEWEKVYTMAYIDDGGGEVFFNYTKPNSDELNYYTDIPKEYNISVQVFDDLWMDLYDLFEELRNLFKEEGLEPWTSCEFDFTREGKLKVSFDYIDWINSEFGQIGRQNYYKYRKFGILPETEYEINKVKEIEQYIKEQEEAEQ
;
A
#
# COMPACT_ATOMS: atom_id res chain seq x y z
N MET A 1 -19.00 19.60 1.94
CA MET A 1 -18.55 18.40 1.23
C MET A 1 -18.94 17.20 2.07
N THR A 2 -19.59 16.19 1.50
CA THR A 2 -19.89 14.94 2.20
C THR A 2 -18.60 14.14 2.40
N PHE A 3 -18.64 13.12 3.26
CA PHE A 3 -17.50 12.21 3.46
C PHE A 3 -17.09 11.54 2.14
N GLU A 4 -18.06 11.09 1.34
CA GLU A 4 -17.81 10.43 0.05
C GLU A 4 -17.17 11.37 -0.98
N GLU A 5 -17.57 12.64 -0.99
CA GLU A 5 -16.95 13.66 -1.85
C GLU A 5 -15.48 13.90 -1.43
N LYS A 6 -15.21 14.06 -0.13
CA LYS A 6 -13.83 14.20 0.39
C LYS A 6 -12.98 12.98 0.05
N LEU A 7 -13.50 11.77 0.29
CA LEU A 7 -12.81 10.52 -0.07
C LEU A 7 -12.48 10.47 -1.57
N SER A 8 -13.45 10.82 -2.42
CA SER A 8 -13.22 10.81 -3.86
C SER A 8 -12.14 11.80 -4.30
N GLU A 9 -12.03 12.96 -3.66
CA GLU A 9 -10.96 13.92 -3.94
C GLU A 9 -9.60 13.35 -3.53
N MET A 10 -9.49 12.83 -2.31
CA MET A 10 -8.23 12.25 -1.79
C MET A 10 -7.79 11.04 -2.60
N TYR A 11 -8.72 10.18 -3.02
CA TYR A 11 -8.41 9.02 -3.86
C TYR A 11 -7.81 9.42 -5.20
N ASN A 12 -8.37 10.45 -5.83
CA ASN A 12 -7.83 10.99 -7.07
C ASN A 12 -6.47 11.63 -6.87
N GLU A 13 -6.28 12.37 -5.77
CA GLU A 13 -5.01 12.99 -5.43
C GLU A 13 -3.90 11.96 -5.22
N ILE A 14 -4.15 10.93 -4.41
CA ILE A 14 -3.23 9.81 -4.18
C ILE A 14 -2.89 9.10 -5.49
N ALA A 15 -3.90 8.71 -6.29
CA ALA A 15 -3.67 8.02 -7.56
C ALA A 15 -2.86 8.88 -8.54
N ASN A 16 -3.12 10.19 -8.61
CA ASN A 16 -2.37 11.12 -9.44
C ASN A 16 -0.93 11.31 -8.95
N LYS A 17 -0.72 11.40 -7.62
CA LYS A 17 0.62 11.48 -7.02
C LYS A 17 1.45 10.26 -7.40
N ILE A 18 0.93 9.05 -7.18
CA ILE A 18 1.63 7.82 -7.53
C ILE A 18 1.91 7.76 -9.04
N SER A 19 0.93 8.13 -9.87
CA SER A 19 1.09 8.18 -11.33
C SER A 19 2.22 9.12 -11.75
N SER A 20 2.38 10.26 -11.08
CA SER A 20 3.44 11.23 -11.35
C SER A 20 4.84 10.77 -10.93
N MET A 21 4.92 9.81 -10.00
CA MET A 21 6.18 9.23 -9.52
C MET A 21 6.75 8.20 -10.50
N ILE A 22 5.97 7.70 -11.45
CA ILE A 22 6.39 6.69 -12.44
C ILE A 22 6.80 7.40 -13.74
N PRO A 23 8.10 7.45 -14.09
CA PRO A 23 8.62 8.27 -15.19
C PRO A 23 8.52 7.59 -16.57
N VAL A 24 7.72 6.54 -16.68
CA VAL A 24 7.54 5.72 -17.88
C VAL A 24 6.08 5.40 -18.11
N GLU A 25 5.74 4.91 -19.30
CA GLU A 25 4.43 4.32 -19.50
C GLU A 25 4.23 3.11 -18.57
N TRP A 26 3.08 3.08 -17.91
CA TRP A 26 2.63 2.02 -17.02
C TRP A 26 1.19 1.62 -17.35
N GLU A 27 0.78 0.44 -16.91
CA GLU A 27 -0.54 -0.14 -17.19
C GLU A 27 -1.37 -0.30 -15.91
N LYS A 28 -0.78 -0.87 -14.86
CA LYS A 28 -1.41 -1.10 -13.56
C LYS A 28 -0.50 -0.65 -12.43
N VAL A 29 -1.10 -0.16 -11.36
CA VAL A 29 -0.45 0.19 -10.10
C VAL A 29 -1.15 -0.53 -8.96
N TYR A 30 -0.35 -1.07 -8.05
CA TYR A 30 -0.76 -1.78 -6.85
C TYR A 30 -0.05 -1.15 -5.66
N THR A 31 -0.79 -0.47 -4.79
CA THR A 31 -0.24 0.26 -3.65
C THR A 31 -0.84 -0.29 -2.36
N MET A 32 0.00 -0.39 -1.34
CA MET A 32 -0.41 -0.77 0.00
C MET A 32 0.20 0.21 1.00
N ALA A 33 -0.64 0.67 1.92
CA ALA A 33 -0.28 1.51 3.04
C ALA A 33 -0.59 0.78 4.34
N TYR A 34 0.38 0.72 5.25
CA TYR A 34 0.21 0.27 6.63
C TYR A 34 0.56 1.43 7.55
N ILE A 35 -0.44 2.09 8.14
CA ILE A 35 -0.25 3.32 8.93
C ILE A 35 -0.98 3.20 10.26
N ASP A 36 -0.29 3.59 11.32
CA ASP A 36 -0.82 3.77 12.67
C ASP A 36 -0.44 5.15 13.24
N ASP A 37 -0.67 5.37 14.53
CA ASP A 37 -0.40 6.66 15.19
C ASP A 37 1.10 6.87 15.53
N GLY A 38 1.93 5.84 15.40
CA GLY A 38 3.37 5.84 15.60
C GLY A 38 4.19 5.90 14.30
N GLY A 39 3.53 5.78 13.15
CA GLY A 39 4.12 5.87 11.81
C GLY A 39 3.59 4.77 10.90
N GLY A 40 4.29 4.54 9.79
CA GLY A 40 3.85 3.53 8.84
C GLY A 40 4.76 3.33 7.65
N GLU A 41 4.24 2.64 6.66
CA GLU A 41 4.87 2.46 5.37
C GLU A 41 3.85 2.58 4.25
N VAL A 42 4.27 3.17 3.13
CA VAL A 42 3.55 3.15 1.87
C VAL A 42 4.50 2.61 0.81
N PHE A 43 4.05 1.61 0.06
CA PHE A 43 4.82 1.05 -1.05
C PHE A 43 3.90 0.73 -2.22
N PHE A 44 4.46 0.75 -3.43
CA PHE A 44 3.73 0.36 -4.61
C PHE A 44 4.57 -0.47 -5.59
N ASN A 45 3.87 -1.24 -6.40
CA ASN A 45 4.39 -1.93 -7.57
C ASN A 45 3.63 -1.43 -8.80
N TYR A 46 4.28 -1.41 -9.95
CA TYR A 46 3.64 -1.07 -11.22
C TYR A 46 4.04 -2.03 -12.33
N THR A 47 3.17 -2.17 -13.32
CA THR A 47 3.46 -2.93 -14.54
C THR A 47 3.63 -1.98 -15.73
N LYS A 48 4.48 -2.37 -16.67
CA LYS A 48 4.67 -1.67 -17.95
C LYS A 48 3.68 -2.21 -18.99
N PRO A 49 3.33 -1.45 -20.05
CA PRO A 49 2.45 -1.94 -21.10
C PRO A 49 2.94 -3.27 -21.68
N ASN A 50 2.01 -4.21 -21.87
CA ASN A 50 2.30 -5.56 -22.38
C ASN A 50 3.25 -6.42 -21.51
N SER A 51 3.39 -6.09 -20.23
CA SER A 51 4.16 -6.89 -19.26
C SER A 51 3.36 -7.08 -17.97
N ASP A 52 3.43 -8.29 -17.42
CA ASP A 52 2.93 -8.61 -16.07
C ASP A 52 4.06 -8.53 -15.02
N GLU A 53 5.26 -8.09 -15.40
CA GLU A 53 6.37 -7.87 -14.48
C GLU A 53 6.05 -6.75 -13.48
N LEU A 54 6.18 -7.06 -12.21
CA LEU A 54 6.01 -6.12 -11.10
C LEU A 54 7.31 -5.36 -10.87
N ASN A 55 7.29 -4.07 -11.18
CA ASN A 55 8.40 -3.15 -10.94
C ASN A 55 8.16 -2.48 -9.58
N TYR A 56 9.14 -2.53 -8.69
CA TYR A 56 9.00 -2.00 -7.34
C TYR A 56 9.42 -0.53 -7.27
N TYR A 57 8.69 0.28 -6.49
CA TYR A 57 8.88 1.74 -6.52
C TYR A 57 10.29 2.22 -6.15
N THR A 58 10.99 1.52 -5.26
CA THR A 58 12.34 1.92 -4.84
C THR A 58 13.40 1.74 -5.92
N ASP A 59 13.09 1.00 -7.00
CA ASP A 59 14.00 0.83 -8.13
C ASP A 59 13.96 2.03 -9.10
N ILE A 60 12.88 2.82 -9.07
CA ILE A 60 12.65 3.98 -9.96
C ILE A 60 13.85 4.97 -9.97
N PRO A 61 14.40 5.41 -8.82
CA PRO A 61 15.53 6.35 -8.81
C PRO A 61 16.72 5.83 -9.61
N LYS A 62 17.04 4.56 -9.43
CA LYS A 62 18.19 3.91 -10.07
C LYS A 62 17.93 3.62 -11.55
N GLU A 63 16.76 3.08 -11.89
CA GLU A 63 16.42 2.68 -13.27
C GLU A 63 16.31 3.87 -14.22
N TYR A 64 15.79 5.00 -13.74
CA TYR A 64 15.51 6.16 -14.57
C TYR A 64 16.42 7.35 -14.26
N ASN A 65 17.49 7.12 -13.50
CA ASN A 65 18.49 8.13 -13.15
C ASN A 65 17.85 9.41 -12.53
N ILE A 66 16.90 9.18 -11.62
CA ILE A 66 16.26 10.22 -10.81
C ILE A 66 17.03 10.34 -9.50
N SER A 67 17.20 11.56 -9.00
CA SER A 67 17.83 11.79 -7.70
C SER A 67 17.04 11.08 -6.60
N VAL A 68 17.73 10.27 -5.80
CA VAL A 68 17.14 9.58 -4.63
C VAL A 68 16.46 10.60 -3.71
N GLN A 69 17.11 11.73 -3.44
CA GLN A 69 16.54 12.79 -2.60
C GLN A 69 15.23 13.37 -3.18
N VAL A 70 15.17 13.58 -4.50
CA VAL A 70 13.95 14.09 -5.15
C VAL A 70 12.83 13.05 -5.06
N PHE A 71 13.17 11.77 -5.19
CA PHE A 71 12.19 10.70 -5.08
C PHE A 71 11.72 10.50 -3.63
N ASP A 72 12.62 10.63 -2.64
CA ASP A 72 12.30 10.59 -1.22
C ASP A 72 11.32 11.72 -0.86
N ASP A 73 11.55 12.95 -1.36
CA ASP A 73 10.62 14.07 -1.17
C ASP A 73 9.22 13.73 -1.74
N LEU A 74 9.16 13.14 -2.95
CA LEU A 74 7.90 12.70 -3.55
C LEU A 74 7.22 11.58 -2.75
N TRP A 75 8.00 10.69 -2.15
CA TRP A 75 7.48 9.60 -1.32
C TRP A 75 6.96 10.12 0.02
N MET A 76 7.62 11.09 0.65
CA MET A 76 7.13 11.75 1.87
C MET A 76 5.78 12.42 1.63
N ASP A 77 5.64 13.16 0.53
CA ASP A 77 4.34 13.73 0.14
C ASP A 77 3.26 12.66 -0.05
N LEU A 78 3.61 11.50 -0.64
CA LEU A 78 2.67 10.39 -0.82
C LEU A 78 2.26 9.78 0.52
N TYR A 79 3.21 9.62 1.44
CA TYR A 79 2.97 9.13 2.78
C TYR A 79 2.01 10.06 3.54
N ASP A 80 2.25 11.38 3.47
CA ASP A 80 1.40 12.40 4.09
C ASP A 80 -0.05 12.32 3.57
N LEU A 81 -0.26 12.11 2.26
CA LEU A 81 -1.60 11.92 1.69
C LEU A 81 -2.34 10.69 2.28
N PHE A 82 -1.63 9.61 2.56
CA PHE A 82 -2.23 8.44 3.21
C PHE A 82 -2.49 8.68 4.71
N GLU A 83 -1.64 9.44 5.41
CA GLU A 83 -1.92 9.88 6.78
C GLU A 83 -3.16 10.77 6.84
N GLU A 84 -3.29 11.72 5.92
CA GLU A 84 -4.47 12.57 5.80
C GLU A 84 -5.71 11.72 5.53
N LEU A 85 -5.63 10.72 4.63
CA LEU A 85 -6.75 9.83 4.35
C LEU A 85 -7.19 9.06 5.60
N ARG A 86 -6.22 8.62 6.41
CA ARG A 86 -6.51 7.96 7.69
C ARG A 86 -7.13 8.92 8.70
N ASN A 87 -6.64 10.15 8.75
CA ASN A 87 -7.17 11.18 9.65
C ASN A 87 -8.59 11.61 9.28
N LEU A 88 -8.94 11.62 7.99
CA LEU A 88 -10.32 11.88 7.56
C LEU A 88 -11.32 10.89 8.20
N PHE A 89 -10.98 9.61 8.32
CA PHE A 89 -11.84 8.64 9.00
C PHE A 89 -12.05 9.02 10.47
N LYS A 90 -10.98 9.41 11.17
CA LYS A 90 -11.06 9.85 12.58
C LYS A 90 -11.93 11.10 12.74
N GLU A 91 -11.76 12.08 11.84
CA GLU A 91 -12.54 13.33 11.87
C GLU A 91 -14.04 13.10 11.67
N GLU A 92 -14.40 12.10 10.86
CA GLU A 92 -15.79 11.69 10.62
C GLU A 92 -16.30 10.70 11.68
N GLY A 93 -15.52 10.45 12.75
CA GLY A 93 -15.89 9.57 13.86
C GLY A 93 -15.88 8.08 13.50
N LEU A 94 -15.22 7.71 12.40
CA LEU A 94 -15.02 6.33 11.98
C LEU A 94 -13.72 5.77 12.58
N GLU A 95 -13.68 4.45 12.71
CA GLU A 95 -12.46 3.75 13.11
C GLU A 95 -11.38 3.94 12.03
N PRO A 96 -10.17 4.38 12.40
CA PRO A 96 -9.10 4.53 11.44
C PRO A 96 -8.57 3.16 11.01
N TRP A 97 -8.55 2.91 9.71
CA TRP A 97 -7.99 1.71 9.12
C TRP A 97 -6.52 1.50 9.48
N THR A 98 -6.06 0.25 9.46
CA THR A 98 -4.65 -0.12 9.68
C THR A 98 -3.95 -0.48 8.38
N SER A 99 -4.72 -0.91 7.37
CA SER A 99 -4.22 -1.20 6.04
C SER A 99 -5.12 -0.56 4.98
N CYS A 100 -4.51 0.06 3.97
CA CYS A 100 -5.23 0.62 2.83
C CYS A 100 -4.59 0.17 1.52
N GLU A 101 -5.37 -0.44 0.64
CA GLU A 101 -4.93 -0.91 -0.67
C GLU A 101 -5.56 -0.08 -1.79
N PHE A 102 -4.72 0.38 -2.72
CA PHE A 102 -5.13 1.02 -3.96
C PHE A 102 -4.69 0.17 -5.15
N ASP A 103 -5.66 -0.26 -5.95
CA ASP A 103 -5.43 -0.85 -7.27
C ASP A 103 -5.97 0.10 -8.33
N PHE A 104 -5.14 0.51 -9.27
CA PHE A 104 -5.66 1.26 -10.41
C PHE A 104 -4.97 0.98 -11.73
N THR A 105 -5.70 1.27 -12.81
CA THR A 105 -5.20 1.16 -14.18
C THR A 105 -5.02 2.53 -14.82
N ARG A 106 -4.22 2.58 -15.87
CA ARG A 106 -4.02 3.81 -16.68
C ARG A 106 -5.31 4.37 -17.26
N GLU A 107 -6.34 3.54 -17.41
CA GLU A 107 -7.67 3.94 -17.86
C GLU A 107 -8.52 4.63 -16.79
N GLY A 108 -8.01 4.79 -15.56
CA GLY A 108 -8.71 5.46 -14.46
C GLY A 108 -9.67 4.56 -13.67
N LYS A 109 -9.57 3.22 -13.82
CA LYS A 109 -10.31 2.30 -12.95
C LYS A 109 -9.58 2.19 -11.63
N LEU A 110 -10.15 2.76 -10.56
CA LEU A 110 -9.61 2.70 -9.20
C LEU A 110 -10.48 1.77 -8.33
N LYS A 111 -9.82 0.91 -7.57
CA LYS A 111 -10.41 0.15 -6.46
C LYS A 111 -9.61 0.46 -5.20
N VAL A 112 -10.32 0.81 -4.14
CA VAL A 112 -9.75 1.04 -2.80
C VAL A 112 -10.37 0.05 -1.83
N SER A 113 -9.57 -0.53 -0.95
CA SER A 113 -10.04 -1.35 0.18
C SER A 113 -9.29 -1.01 1.46
N PHE A 114 -9.98 -1.17 2.58
CA PHE A 114 -9.45 -0.95 3.91
C PHE A 114 -9.51 -2.25 4.71
N ASP A 115 -8.55 -2.42 5.61
CA ASP A 115 -8.48 -3.52 6.55
C ASP A 115 -8.10 -3.01 7.95
N TYR A 116 -8.40 -3.81 8.97
CA TYR A 116 -8.27 -3.49 10.39
C TYR A 116 -7.46 -4.55 11.14
N ILE A 117 -6.55 -5.24 10.43
CA ILE A 117 -5.59 -6.17 11.03
C ILE A 117 -4.77 -5.44 12.09
N ASP A 118 -4.65 -6.03 13.28
CA ASP A 118 -3.92 -5.45 14.41
C ASP A 118 -2.41 -5.64 14.28
N TRP A 119 -1.82 -4.92 13.32
CA TRP A 119 -0.37 -4.97 13.11
C TRP A 119 0.43 -4.49 14.31
N ILE A 120 -0.14 -3.63 15.16
CA ILE A 120 0.53 -3.01 16.32
C ILE A 120 0.85 -4.06 17.38
N ASN A 121 -0.12 -4.91 17.70
CA ASN A 121 0.08 -5.99 18.67
C ASN A 121 0.66 -7.26 18.04
N SER A 122 0.91 -7.24 16.73
CA SER A 122 1.61 -8.31 16.04
C SER A 122 3.13 -8.22 16.21
N GLU A 123 3.84 -9.33 16.02
CA GLU A 123 5.31 -9.35 15.97
C GLU A 123 5.88 -9.15 14.55
N PHE A 124 5.03 -8.84 13.57
CA PHE A 124 5.39 -8.85 12.16
C PHE A 124 5.90 -7.49 11.69
N GLY A 125 7.19 -7.41 11.42
CA GLY A 125 7.81 -6.22 10.84
C GLY A 125 7.46 -5.99 9.37
N GLN A 126 7.89 -4.84 8.86
CA GLN A 126 7.71 -4.38 7.48
C GLN A 126 7.93 -5.45 6.40
N ILE A 127 9.07 -6.16 6.45
CA ILE A 127 9.39 -7.19 5.45
C ILE A 127 8.37 -8.34 5.47
N GLY A 128 7.90 -8.75 6.67
CA GLY A 128 6.86 -9.76 6.81
C GLY A 128 5.55 -9.32 6.16
N ARG A 129 5.11 -8.08 6.43
CA ARG A 129 3.89 -7.50 5.87
C ARG A 129 3.96 -7.38 4.34
N GLN A 130 5.08 -6.92 3.80
CA GLN A 130 5.31 -6.83 2.35
C GLN A 130 5.32 -8.21 1.67
N ASN A 131 5.98 -9.22 2.27
CA ASN A 131 5.98 -10.58 1.75
C ASN A 131 4.58 -11.20 1.79
N TYR A 132 3.84 -10.99 2.88
CA TYR A 132 2.46 -11.43 3.00
C TYR A 132 1.56 -10.75 1.95
N TYR A 133 1.73 -9.44 1.73
CA TYR A 133 1.04 -8.73 0.67
C TYR A 133 1.30 -9.35 -0.70
N LYS A 134 2.58 -9.54 -1.07
CA LYS A 134 2.97 -10.11 -2.36
C LYS A 134 2.40 -11.52 -2.56
N TYR A 135 2.41 -12.33 -1.49
CA TYR A 135 1.83 -13.66 -1.50
C TYR A 135 0.31 -13.61 -1.72
N ARG A 136 -0.42 -12.85 -0.89
CA ARG A 136 -1.89 -12.75 -0.96
C ARG A 136 -2.36 -12.19 -2.29
N LYS A 137 -1.66 -11.18 -2.81
CA LYS A 137 -2.07 -10.43 -3.98
C LYS A 137 -1.68 -11.11 -5.29
N PHE A 138 -0.47 -11.66 -5.36
CA PHE A 138 0.13 -12.13 -6.61
C PHE A 138 0.51 -13.62 -6.58
N GLY A 139 0.33 -14.31 -5.45
CA GLY A 139 0.78 -15.70 -5.28
C GLY A 139 2.30 -15.84 -5.22
N ILE A 140 3.03 -14.73 -4.98
CA ILE A 140 4.50 -14.71 -4.96
C ILE A 140 4.98 -14.98 -3.53
N LEU A 141 5.63 -16.12 -3.34
CA LEU A 141 6.30 -16.45 -2.07
C LEU A 141 7.70 -15.81 -2.00
N PRO A 142 8.19 -15.47 -0.80
CA PRO A 142 9.58 -15.08 -0.60
C PRO A 142 10.52 -16.27 -0.83
N GLU A 143 11.82 -15.99 -0.99
CA GLU A 143 12.80 -17.00 -1.39
C GLU A 143 13.21 -17.93 -0.25
N THR A 144 13.28 -17.41 0.97
CA THR A 144 13.81 -18.16 2.11
C THR A 144 12.71 -18.88 2.87
N GLU A 145 13.02 -20.08 3.37
CA GLU A 145 12.09 -20.85 4.21
C GLU A 145 11.66 -20.06 5.46
N TYR A 146 12.57 -19.26 6.04
CA TYR A 146 12.26 -18.38 7.16
C TYR A 146 11.15 -17.37 6.81
N GLU A 147 11.27 -16.68 5.68
CA GLU A 147 10.26 -15.69 5.26
C GLU A 147 8.95 -16.36 4.83
N ILE A 148 9.01 -17.55 4.20
CA ILE A 148 7.82 -18.34 3.86
C ILE A 148 7.05 -18.70 5.14
N ASN A 149 7.76 -19.12 6.20
CA ASN A 149 7.13 -19.43 7.47
C ASN A 149 6.52 -18.19 8.13
N LYS A 150 7.18 -17.02 8.04
CA LYS A 150 6.61 -15.75 8.50
C LYS A 150 5.32 -15.37 7.77
N VAL A 151 5.22 -15.62 6.45
CA VAL A 151 3.97 -15.41 5.70
C VAL A 151 2.83 -16.29 6.23
N LYS A 152 3.11 -17.57 6.53
CA LYS A 152 2.10 -18.49 7.09
C LYS A 152 1.69 -18.12 8.51
N GLU A 153 2.63 -17.64 9.32
CA GLU A 153 2.33 -17.13 10.67
C GLU A 153 1.39 -15.93 10.59
N ILE A 154 1.60 -15.02 9.63
CA ILE A 154 0.68 -13.88 9.39
C ILE A 154 -0.71 -14.36 8.96
N GLU A 155 -0.81 -15.34 8.05
CA GLU A 155 -2.11 -15.91 7.66
C GLU A 155 -2.87 -16.49 8.87
N GLN A 156 -2.17 -17.22 9.72
CA GLN A 156 -2.76 -17.81 10.92
C GLN A 156 -3.19 -16.72 11.91
N TYR A 157 -2.38 -15.68 12.11
CA TYR A 157 -2.70 -14.55 12.97
C TYR A 157 -3.98 -13.83 12.54
N ILE A 158 -4.11 -13.52 11.24
CA ILE A 158 -5.29 -12.84 10.70
C ILE A 158 -6.54 -13.71 10.86
N LYS A 159 -6.42 -15.01 10.61
CA LYS A 159 -7.51 -15.95 10.81
C LYS A 159 -7.96 -16.02 12.28
N GLU A 160 -7.02 -16.02 13.21
CA GLU A 160 -7.33 -16.01 14.65
C GLU A 160 -8.02 -14.71 15.07
N GLN A 161 -7.62 -13.58 14.51
CA GLN A 161 -8.29 -12.30 14.72
C GLN A 161 -9.74 -12.34 14.21
N GLU A 162 -9.96 -12.80 12.97
CA GLU A 162 -11.29 -12.94 12.37
C GLU A 162 -12.21 -13.89 13.15
N GLU A 163 -11.67 -14.94 13.78
CA GLU A 163 -12.42 -15.86 14.63
C GLU A 163 -12.76 -15.26 16.00
N ALA A 164 -11.92 -14.36 16.54
CA ALA A 164 -12.13 -13.70 17.82
C ALA A 164 -13.15 -12.54 17.76
N GLU A 165 -13.35 -11.96 16.58
CA GLU A 165 -14.31 -10.87 16.33
C GLU A 165 -15.75 -11.37 16.08
N GLN A 166 -15.99 -12.69 16.00
CA GLN A 166 -17.30 -13.34 15.80
C GLN A 166 -18.02 -13.66 17.13
#